data_AF-A0A2J0LIQ7-F1
#
_entry.id   AF-A0A2J0LIQ7-F1
#
_cell.length_a   1.000
_cell.length_b   1.000
_cell.length_c   1.000
_cell.angle_alpha   90.00
_cell.angle_beta   90.00
_cell.angle_gamma   90.00
#
_symmetry.space_group_name_H-M   'P 1'
#
loop_
_entity.id
_entity.type
_entity.pdbx_description
1 polymer ?
#
loop_
_entity_poly.entity_id
_entity_poly.type
_entity_poly.pdbx_seq_one_letter_code
_entity_poly.pdbx_strand_id
1 'polypeptide(L)'
;MIHSWVEKNPRLTFFIFLVMAALIYLPALTVTFGIHTDYSLLLKQEKRNLLEFIEARHAVMIGRFLGAYLLSIQCWFATTITSLSLHRIFFFFCFMGINAWLISFFHRKCRLDFFWAYALTLMIFFLPNSQASILWTSFSTAGCLNLLLSIAVYYFFEHVKETFSRTAISILKMALAVIILTALFFIYSPSTLFITVLASSRIIFSERAQWPQTKKSGLQDLGFLLFGMIAYFLIDRMIVHPFALSTGRFWEPYQPEYQGGLVNNIFTKIPLLKEIMTVSLAGTLHPLFGDWSSLLTPGILMAGMIYLFIHRRKYLPSPALRASAEKFLLLAVLFLFSLAPIIAPQGYLTLTGYRVIHAS
;
A
#
# COMPACT_ATOMS: atom_id res chain seq x y z
N MET A 1 -1.41 22.86 -24.58
CA MET A 1 -1.85 24.02 -23.78
C MET A 1 -1.92 23.69 -22.28
N ILE A 2 -2.71 22.69 -21.85
CA ILE A 2 -2.87 22.30 -20.44
C ILE A 2 -1.54 21.90 -19.78
N HIS A 3 -0.74 21.06 -20.44
CA HIS A 3 0.56 20.61 -19.94
C HIS A 3 1.51 21.78 -19.61
N SER A 4 1.69 22.72 -20.53
CA SER A 4 2.51 23.92 -20.32
C SER A 4 1.98 24.84 -19.21
N TRP A 5 0.67 24.87 -18.98
CA TRP A 5 0.07 25.68 -17.92
C TRP A 5 0.33 25.09 -16.53
N VAL A 6 0.22 23.75 -16.40
CA VAL A 6 0.49 23.01 -15.15
C VAL A 6 1.93 23.20 -14.70
N GLU A 7 2.88 23.13 -15.65
CA GLU A 7 4.30 23.39 -15.41
C GLU A 7 4.56 24.81 -14.88
N LYS A 8 3.86 25.80 -15.42
CA LYS A 8 4.03 27.20 -14.99
C LYS A 8 3.35 27.50 -13.65
N ASN A 9 2.33 26.72 -13.26
CA ASN A 9 1.49 26.99 -12.10
C ASN A 9 1.29 25.76 -11.19
N PRO A 10 2.37 25.14 -10.67
CA PRO A 10 2.26 23.89 -9.92
C PRO A 10 1.46 24.06 -8.62
N ARG A 11 1.61 25.19 -7.92
CA ARG A 11 0.88 25.45 -6.66
C ARG A 11 -0.63 25.61 -6.89
N LEU A 12 -1.02 26.33 -7.94
CA LEU A 12 -2.42 26.50 -8.31
C LEU A 12 -3.03 25.19 -8.78
N THR A 13 -2.27 24.38 -9.53
CA THR A 13 -2.70 23.03 -9.93
C THR A 13 -2.96 22.14 -8.71
N PHE A 14 -2.08 22.18 -7.70
CA PHE A 14 -2.31 21.46 -6.44
C PHE A 14 -3.57 21.95 -5.72
N PHE A 15 -3.80 23.26 -5.67
CA PHE A 15 -5.00 23.84 -5.06
C PHE A 15 -6.28 23.39 -5.79
N ILE A 16 -6.30 23.42 -7.13
CA ILE A 16 -7.44 22.93 -7.92
C ILE A 16 -7.68 21.44 -7.63
N PHE A 17 -6.61 20.63 -7.58
CA PHE A 17 -6.70 19.22 -7.21
C PHE A 17 -7.31 19.04 -5.81
N LEU A 18 -6.85 19.78 -4.81
CA LEU A 18 -7.37 19.74 -3.45
C LEU A 18 -8.87 20.08 -3.41
N VAL A 19 -9.29 21.15 -4.09
CA VAL A 19 -10.70 21.55 -4.17
C VAL A 19 -11.53 20.45 -4.84
N MET A 20 -11.05 19.87 -5.94
CA MET A 20 -11.77 18.80 -6.64
C MET A 20 -11.87 17.53 -5.80
N ALA A 21 -10.79 17.12 -5.14
CA ALA A 21 -10.79 16.00 -4.22
C ALA A 21 -11.76 16.24 -3.06
N ALA A 22 -11.76 17.45 -2.48
CA ALA A 22 -12.67 17.82 -1.40
C ALA A 22 -14.14 17.77 -1.86
N LEU A 23 -14.45 18.21 -3.07
CA LEU A 23 -15.81 18.15 -3.63
C LEU A 23 -16.26 16.70 -3.88
N ILE A 24 -15.37 15.84 -4.39
CA ILE A 24 -15.67 14.40 -4.59
C ILE A 24 -15.92 13.70 -3.26
N TYR A 25 -15.10 14.00 -2.24
CA TYR A 25 -15.24 13.42 -0.91
C TYR A 25 -16.27 14.15 -0.03
N LEU A 26 -16.84 15.28 -0.47
CA LEU A 26 -17.73 16.12 0.33
C LEU A 26 -18.89 15.34 0.97
N PRO A 27 -19.59 14.43 0.25
CA PRO A 27 -20.63 13.63 0.87
C PRO A 27 -20.07 12.73 1.98
N ALA A 28 -18.91 12.12 1.74
CA ALA A 28 -18.29 11.25 2.73
C ALA A 28 -17.77 12.01 3.97
N LEU A 29 -17.33 13.26 3.79
CA LEU A 29 -16.78 14.10 4.85
C LEU A 29 -17.86 14.76 5.71
N THR A 30 -19.04 15.03 5.14
CA THR A 30 -20.13 15.75 5.82
C THR A 30 -21.19 14.81 6.41
N VAL A 31 -21.45 13.65 5.78
CA VAL A 31 -22.46 12.71 6.26
C VAL A 31 -21.92 11.88 7.42
N THR A 32 -22.74 11.73 8.46
CA THR A 32 -22.46 10.88 9.63
C THR A 32 -22.84 9.43 9.36
N PHE A 33 -21.89 8.67 8.83
CA PHE A 33 -22.00 7.22 8.68
C PHE A 33 -20.72 6.50 9.16
N GLY A 34 -20.82 5.19 9.34
CA GLY A 34 -19.68 4.29 9.53
C GLY A 34 -19.82 3.08 8.60
N ILE A 35 -18.70 2.43 8.27
CA ILE A 35 -18.72 1.11 7.64
C ILE A 35 -19.03 0.07 8.73
N HIS A 36 -19.55 -1.12 8.40
CA HIS A 36 -19.98 -2.12 9.38
C HIS A 36 -18.98 -2.37 10.53
N THR A 37 -17.70 -2.47 10.19
CA THR A 37 -16.57 -2.66 11.13
C THR A 37 -16.12 -1.39 11.87
N ASP A 38 -16.68 -0.23 11.58
CA ASP A 38 -16.48 1.00 12.38
C ASP A 38 -17.39 1.00 13.61
N TYR A 39 -18.54 0.34 13.55
CA TYR A 39 -19.49 0.29 14.66
C TYR A 39 -18.96 -0.51 15.85
N SER A 40 -18.06 -1.45 15.61
CA SER A 40 -17.38 -2.18 16.69
C SER A 40 -16.41 -1.30 17.49
N LEU A 41 -15.89 -0.21 16.90
CA LEU A 41 -15.14 0.81 17.64
C LEU A 41 -16.03 1.53 18.67
N LEU A 42 -17.34 1.61 18.39
CA LEU A 42 -18.34 2.26 19.24
C LEU A 42 -18.89 1.32 20.33
N LEU A 43 -18.65 0.00 20.23
CA LEU A 43 -19.04 -0.97 21.26
C LEU A 43 -18.15 -0.77 22.49
N LYS A 44 -18.62 0.12 23.35
CA LYS A 44 -17.96 0.53 24.60
C LYS A 44 -17.84 -0.68 25.53
N GLN A 45 -16.68 -1.32 25.57
CA GLN A 45 -16.37 -2.28 26.63
C GLN A 45 -16.13 -1.50 27.93
N GLU A 46 -16.77 -1.95 29.02
CA GLU A 46 -16.76 -1.29 30.33
C GLU A 46 -15.36 -1.18 30.96
N LYS A 47 -14.34 -1.85 30.40
CA LYS A 47 -12.94 -1.75 30.80
C LYS A 47 -12.09 -1.25 29.63
N ARG A 48 -11.39 -0.13 29.84
CA ARG A 48 -10.57 0.57 28.84
C ARG A 48 -9.14 0.03 28.78
N ASN A 49 -8.93 -1.27 28.74
CA ASN A 49 -7.55 -1.77 28.54
C ASN A 49 -7.20 -1.74 27.06
N LEU A 50 -5.98 -1.31 26.73
CA LEU A 50 -5.44 -1.46 25.38
C LEU A 50 -5.51 -2.95 25.01
N LEU A 51 -6.01 -3.28 23.82
CA LEU A 51 -6.18 -4.65 23.29
C LEU A 51 -7.44 -5.43 23.75
N GLU A 52 -8.43 -4.81 24.40
CA GLU A 52 -9.70 -5.51 24.69
C GLU A 52 -10.72 -5.45 23.53
N PHE A 53 -10.56 -4.51 22.60
CA PHE A 53 -11.36 -4.41 21.37
C PHE A 53 -11.21 -5.68 20.50
N ILE A 54 -12.31 -6.13 19.92
CA ILE A 54 -12.38 -7.38 19.13
C ILE A 54 -11.40 -7.30 17.95
N GLU A 55 -11.36 -6.16 17.25
CA GLU A 55 -10.48 -5.91 16.12
C GLU A 55 -9.01 -5.86 16.53
N ALA A 56 -8.71 -5.31 17.70
CA ALA A 56 -7.34 -5.25 18.21
C ALA A 56 -6.84 -6.66 18.61
N ARG A 57 -7.69 -7.47 19.25
CA ARG A 57 -7.37 -8.87 19.57
C ARG A 57 -7.12 -9.67 18.30
N HIS A 58 -7.98 -9.52 17.30
CA HIS A 58 -7.80 -10.17 16.02
C HIS A 58 -6.49 -9.74 15.34
N ALA A 59 -6.19 -8.43 15.34
CA ALA A 59 -4.96 -7.88 14.78
C ALA A 59 -3.68 -8.45 15.44
N VAL A 60 -3.66 -8.62 16.77
CA VAL A 60 -2.54 -9.27 17.46
C VAL A 60 -2.33 -10.70 16.95
N MET A 61 -3.40 -11.48 16.80
CA MET A 61 -3.31 -12.88 16.41
C MET A 61 -2.81 -13.10 14.98
N ILE A 62 -3.05 -12.14 14.09
CA ILE A 62 -2.56 -12.16 12.71
C ILE A 62 -1.19 -11.48 12.54
N GLY A 63 -0.46 -11.27 13.64
CA GLY A 63 0.89 -10.71 13.63
C GLY A 63 0.95 -9.20 13.38
N ARG A 64 -0.16 -8.48 13.59
CA ARG A 64 -0.26 -7.02 13.47
C ARG A 64 -0.30 -6.36 14.83
N PHE A 65 0.67 -6.71 15.68
CA PHE A 65 0.72 -6.25 17.07
C PHE A 65 0.72 -4.71 17.19
N LEU A 66 1.60 -4.02 16.46
CA LEU A 66 1.63 -2.55 16.49
C LEU A 66 0.36 -1.93 15.91
N GLY A 67 -0.21 -2.57 14.88
CA GLY A 67 -1.51 -2.18 14.31
C GLY A 67 -2.64 -2.27 15.34
N ALA A 68 -2.65 -3.30 16.18
CA ALA A 68 -3.63 -3.46 17.26
C ALA A 68 -3.54 -2.34 18.32
N TYR A 69 -2.32 -1.91 18.67
CA TYR A 69 -2.12 -0.77 19.57
C TYR A 69 -2.61 0.53 18.95
N LEU A 70 -2.24 0.79 17.69
CA LEU A 70 -2.69 1.99 16.98
C LEU A 70 -4.22 2.04 16.85
N LEU A 71 -4.84 0.90 16.55
CA LEU A 71 -6.29 0.78 16.50
C LEU A 71 -6.92 1.03 17.88
N SER A 72 -6.35 0.50 18.96
CA SER A 72 -6.83 0.74 20.32
C SER A 72 -6.74 2.22 20.71
N ILE A 73 -5.64 2.90 20.33
CA ILE A 73 -5.48 4.35 20.53
C ILE A 73 -6.55 5.10 19.72
N GLN A 74 -6.78 4.71 18.47
CA GLN A 74 -7.81 5.31 17.63
C GLN A 74 -9.22 5.16 18.23
N CYS A 75 -9.52 4.00 18.81
CA CYS A 75 -10.80 3.76 19.48
C CYS A 75 -11.06 4.74 20.63
N TRP A 76 -10.01 5.26 21.29
CA TRP A 76 -10.19 6.28 22.35
C TRP A 76 -10.75 7.60 21.82
N PHE A 77 -10.54 7.91 20.54
CA PHE A 77 -11.05 9.11 19.88
C PHE A 77 -12.36 8.83 19.11
N ALA A 78 -12.64 7.57 18.78
CA ALA A 78 -13.86 7.14 18.08
C ALA A 78 -15.02 6.84 19.06
N THR A 79 -15.56 7.87 19.72
CA THR A 79 -16.62 7.71 20.73
C THR A 79 -18.05 7.83 20.19
N THR A 80 -18.25 8.40 19.00
CA THR A 80 -19.57 8.66 18.41
C THR A 80 -19.53 8.51 16.90
N ILE A 81 -20.69 8.39 16.23
CA ILE A 81 -20.76 8.37 14.77
C ILE A 81 -20.22 9.70 14.18
N THR A 82 -20.44 10.82 14.87
CA THR A 82 -19.89 12.12 14.47
C THR A 82 -18.37 12.16 14.58
N SER A 83 -17.75 11.48 15.54
CA SER A 83 -16.28 11.45 15.59
C SER A 83 -15.69 10.65 14.43
N LEU A 84 -16.43 9.72 13.81
CA LEU A 84 -15.99 9.04 12.58
C LEU A 84 -15.85 10.00 11.39
N SER A 85 -16.75 10.99 11.23
CA SER A 85 -16.60 11.98 10.15
C SER A 85 -15.37 12.88 10.37
N LEU A 86 -15.08 13.25 11.62
CA LEU A 86 -13.84 13.97 11.96
C LEU A 86 -12.59 13.15 11.63
N HIS A 87 -12.61 11.83 11.86
CA HIS A 87 -11.50 10.96 11.44
C HIS A 87 -11.32 10.98 9.91
N ARG A 88 -12.41 10.84 9.14
CA ARG A 88 -12.34 10.89 7.67
C ARG A 88 -11.77 12.22 7.17
N ILE A 89 -12.17 13.35 7.76
CA ILE A 89 -11.62 14.68 7.45
C ILE A 89 -10.13 14.73 7.75
N PHE A 90 -9.71 14.29 8.93
CA PHE A 90 -8.31 14.25 9.31
C PHE A 90 -7.48 13.41 8.32
N PHE A 91 -7.90 12.17 8.04
CA PHE A 91 -7.17 11.28 7.14
C PHE A 91 -7.22 11.72 5.69
N PHE A 92 -8.28 12.40 5.24
CA PHE A 92 -8.32 13.06 3.93
C PHE A 92 -7.17 14.08 3.80
N PHE A 93 -7.00 14.95 4.80
CA PHE A 93 -5.90 15.93 4.77
C PHE A 93 -4.53 15.28 4.91
N CYS A 94 -4.39 14.22 5.72
CA CYS A 94 -3.14 13.44 5.77
C CYS A 94 -2.79 12.84 4.41
N PHE A 95 -3.78 12.27 3.71
CA PHE A 95 -3.60 11.77 2.34
C PHE A 95 -3.25 12.89 1.37
N MET A 96 -3.85 14.08 1.47
CA MET A 96 -3.44 15.23 0.65
C MET A 96 -1.95 15.58 0.86
N GLY A 97 -1.48 15.53 2.11
CA GLY A 97 -0.05 15.68 2.44
C GLY A 97 0.83 14.60 1.79
N ILE A 98 0.42 13.34 1.86
CA ILE A 98 1.10 12.22 1.19
C ILE A 98 1.15 12.44 -0.32
N ASN A 99 0.06 12.87 -0.94
CA ASN A 99 0.01 13.16 -2.38
C ASN A 99 0.96 14.31 -2.77
N ALA A 100 1.03 15.38 -1.97
CA ALA A 100 2.01 16.45 -2.20
C ALA A 100 3.45 15.92 -2.16
N TRP A 101 3.76 15.00 -1.25
CA TRP A 101 5.06 14.32 -1.21
C TRP A 101 5.29 13.43 -2.43
N LEU A 102 4.29 12.66 -2.87
CA LEU A 102 4.39 11.81 -4.07
C LEU A 102 4.62 12.63 -5.35
N ILE A 103 3.97 13.79 -5.50
CA ILE A 103 4.23 14.71 -6.63
C ILE A 103 5.69 15.16 -6.61
N SER A 104 6.19 15.58 -5.44
CA SER A 104 7.60 15.98 -5.28
C SER A 104 8.55 14.81 -5.59
N PHE A 105 8.20 13.59 -5.17
CA PHE A 105 8.95 12.38 -5.47
C PHE A 105 9.01 12.11 -6.98
N PHE A 106 7.86 12.03 -7.66
CA PHE A 106 7.79 11.79 -9.10
C PHE A 106 8.54 12.87 -9.89
N HIS A 107 8.41 14.13 -9.47
CA HIS A 107 9.10 15.22 -10.13
C HIS A 107 10.62 15.18 -9.92
N ARG A 108 11.08 15.08 -8.67
CA ARG A 108 12.51 15.21 -8.34
C ARG A 108 13.30 13.93 -8.53
N LYS A 109 12.71 12.77 -8.20
CA LYS A 109 13.38 11.46 -8.21
C LYS A 109 13.10 10.65 -9.47
N CYS A 110 11.91 10.77 -10.06
CA CYS A 110 11.59 10.13 -11.35
C CYS A 110 11.76 11.06 -12.56
N ARG A 111 12.12 12.34 -12.34
CA ARG A 111 12.30 13.36 -13.40
C ARG A 111 11.07 13.54 -14.29
N LEU A 112 9.89 13.31 -13.71
CA LEU A 112 8.64 13.56 -14.42
C LEU A 112 8.29 15.04 -14.36
N ASP A 113 7.77 15.52 -15.47
CA ASP A 113 7.05 16.78 -15.58
C ASP A 113 5.85 16.78 -14.61
N PHE A 114 5.54 17.94 -14.03
CA PHE A 114 4.50 18.12 -13.02
C PHE A 114 3.17 17.56 -13.49
N PHE A 115 2.82 17.72 -14.77
CA PHE A 115 1.60 17.15 -15.32
C PHE A 115 1.48 15.63 -15.08
N TRP A 116 2.51 14.86 -15.40
CA TRP A 116 2.51 13.40 -15.20
C TRP A 116 2.63 13.03 -13.72
N ALA A 117 3.38 13.80 -12.94
CA ALA A 117 3.45 13.62 -11.49
C ALA A 117 2.06 13.79 -10.83
N TYR A 118 1.30 14.81 -11.23
CA TYR A 118 -0.10 15.00 -10.79
C TYR A 118 -0.99 13.85 -11.25
N ALA A 119 -0.92 13.45 -12.52
CA ALA A 119 -1.77 12.39 -13.06
C ALA A 119 -1.57 11.05 -12.33
N LEU A 120 -0.32 10.64 -12.09
CA LEU A 120 0.00 9.41 -11.36
C LEU A 120 -0.43 9.48 -9.90
N THR A 121 -0.20 10.63 -9.26
CA THR A 121 -0.62 10.84 -7.88
C THR A 121 -2.14 10.80 -7.74
N LEU A 122 -2.87 11.39 -8.70
CA LEU A 122 -4.32 11.33 -8.78
C LEU A 122 -4.82 9.89 -8.90
N MET A 123 -4.18 9.08 -9.75
CA MET A 123 -4.49 7.66 -9.87
C MET A 123 -4.29 6.93 -8.54
N ILE A 124 -3.16 7.16 -7.86
CA ILE A 124 -2.88 6.58 -6.54
C ILE A 124 -3.92 7.02 -5.50
N PHE A 125 -4.30 8.29 -5.49
CA PHE A 125 -5.30 8.83 -4.57
C PHE A 125 -6.67 8.16 -4.73
N PHE A 126 -7.06 7.83 -5.96
CA PHE A 126 -8.32 7.16 -6.25
C PHE A 126 -8.26 5.63 -6.24
N LEU A 127 -7.12 5.01 -5.92
CA LEU A 127 -7.06 3.56 -5.74
C LEU A 127 -7.99 3.12 -4.60
N PRO A 128 -8.70 1.98 -4.73
CA PRO A 128 -9.60 1.50 -3.69
C PRO A 128 -8.98 1.44 -2.29
N ASN A 129 -7.71 1.06 -2.18
CA ASN A 129 -6.99 1.01 -0.89
C ASN A 129 -6.75 2.41 -0.28
N SER A 130 -6.48 3.42 -1.11
CA SER A 130 -6.35 4.81 -0.68
C SER A 130 -7.69 5.36 -0.22
N GLN A 131 -8.76 5.07 -0.96
CA GLN A 131 -10.12 5.45 -0.58
C GLN A 131 -10.53 4.78 0.74
N ALA A 132 -10.27 3.48 0.91
CA ALA A 132 -10.51 2.76 2.15
C ALA A 132 -9.76 3.38 3.33
N SER A 133 -8.50 3.78 3.12
CA SER A 133 -7.72 4.44 4.18
C SER A 133 -8.27 5.82 4.58
N ILE A 134 -9.12 6.44 3.77
CA ILE A 134 -9.79 7.70 4.11
C ILE A 134 -11.18 7.44 4.69
N LEU A 135 -11.95 6.53 4.11
CA LEU A 135 -13.37 6.31 4.40
C LEU A 135 -13.61 5.33 5.55
N TRP A 136 -12.75 4.32 5.69
CA TRP A 136 -12.88 3.23 6.65
C TRP A 136 -12.06 3.54 7.89
N THR A 137 -12.73 4.03 8.93
CA THR A 137 -12.06 4.53 10.15
C THR A 137 -11.16 3.46 10.78
N SER A 138 -11.63 2.22 10.97
CA SER A 138 -10.81 1.14 11.56
C SER A 138 -9.55 0.81 10.74
N PHE A 139 -9.50 1.17 9.44
CA PHE A 139 -8.34 0.96 8.58
C PHE A 139 -7.48 2.22 8.40
N SER A 140 -8.04 3.41 8.61
CA SER A 140 -7.41 4.68 8.27
C SER A 140 -6.05 4.92 8.91
N THR A 141 -5.89 4.64 10.21
CA THR A 141 -4.60 4.85 10.90
C THR A 141 -3.54 3.93 10.32
N ALA A 142 -3.84 2.63 10.20
CA ALA A 142 -2.90 1.65 9.67
C ALA A 142 -2.55 1.95 8.21
N GLY A 143 -3.54 2.31 7.39
CA GLY A 143 -3.34 2.66 5.97
C GLY A 143 -2.51 3.93 5.78
N CYS A 144 -2.93 5.04 6.39
CA CYS A 144 -2.26 6.34 6.23
C CYS A 144 -0.86 6.36 6.84
N LEU A 145 -0.71 5.85 8.07
CA LEU A 145 0.59 5.83 8.74
C LEU A 145 1.57 4.91 8.01
N ASN A 146 1.10 3.75 7.51
CA ASN A 146 1.99 2.87 6.74
C ASN A 146 2.46 3.50 5.45
N LEU A 147 1.62 4.24 4.73
CA LEU A 147 2.04 4.93 3.51
C LEU A 147 3.09 6.01 3.83
N LEU A 148 2.84 6.84 4.85
CA LEU A 148 3.75 7.90 5.25
C LEU A 148 5.11 7.33 5.68
N LEU A 149 5.11 6.32 6.55
CA LEU A 149 6.32 5.67 7.02
C LEU A 149 7.03 4.87 5.93
N SER A 150 6.30 4.29 4.97
CA SER A 150 6.89 3.62 3.80
C SER A 150 7.67 4.62 2.94
N ILE A 151 7.12 5.81 2.71
CA ILE A 151 7.82 6.89 2.01
C ILE A 151 9.07 7.30 2.79
N ALA A 152 8.95 7.51 4.12
CA ALA A 152 10.09 7.87 4.98
C ALA A 152 11.21 6.82 4.95
N VAL A 153 10.86 5.53 5.06
CA VAL A 153 11.80 4.40 4.95
C VAL A 153 12.51 4.43 3.61
N TYR A 154 11.77 4.64 2.52
CA TYR A 154 12.36 4.72 1.19
C TYR A 154 13.40 5.83 1.09
N TYR A 155 13.10 7.03 1.61
CA TYR A 155 14.04 8.15 1.62
C TYR A 155 15.26 7.92 2.50
N PHE A 156 15.09 7.33 3.69
CA PHE A 156 16.22 6.99 4.56
C PHE A 156 17.13 5.96 3.89
N PHE A 157 16.55 4.91 3.33
CA PHE A 157 17.30 3.88 2.64
C PHE A 157 17.99 4.42 1.38
N GLU A 158 17.30 5.24 0.59
CA GLU A 158 17.87 5.87 -0.60
C GLU A 158 19.10 6.73 -0.27
N HIS A 159 19.02 7.56 0.76
CA HIS A 159 20.15 8.40 1.18
C HIS A 159 21.38 7.57 1.56
N VAL A 160 21.18 6.43 2.23
CA VAL A 160 22.26 5.51 2.59
C VAL A 160 22.86 4.85 1.35
N LYS A 161 22.04 4.47 0.36
CA LYS A 161 22.50 3.93 -0.92
C LYS A 161 23.36 4.93 -1.70
N GLU A 162 22.96 6.21 -1.71
CA GLU A 162 23.67 7.27 -2.46
C GLU A 162 24.99 7.68 -1.80
N THR A 163 25.02 7.77 -0.47
CA THR A 163 26.17 8.36 0.25
C THR A 163 27.21 7.32 0.68
N PHE A 164 26.82 6.02 0.72
CA PHE A 164 27.60 4.85 1.20
C PHE A 164 28.87 5.20 1.98
N SER A 165 28.71 5.91 3.08
CA SER A 165 29.80 6.33 3.96
C SER A 165 29.62 5.60 5.28
N ARG A 166 30.71 5.12 5.88
CA ARG A 166 30.69 4.49 7.22
C ARG A 166 30.52 5.54 8.34
N THR A 167 29.82 6.64 8.05
CA THR A 167 29.54 7.68 9.03
C THR A 167 28.45 7.22 9.99
N ALA A 168 28.53 7.66 11.25
CA ALA A 168 27.51 7.36 12.27
C ALA A 168 26.10 7.74 11.80
N ILE A 169 25.96 8.84 11.04
CA ILE A 169 24.68 9.30 10.49
C ILE A 169 24.10 8.30 9.49
N SER A 170 24.93 7.72 8.61
CA SER A 170 24.47 6.72 7.63
C SER A 170 24.06 5.41 8.31
N ILE A 171 24.80 5.01 9.34
CA ILE A 171 24.47 3.84 10.17
C ILE A 171 23.13 4.08 10.91
N LEU A 172 22.95 5.24 11.53
CA LEU A 172 21.72 5.59 12.22
C LEU A 172 20.51 5.60 11.26
N LYS A 173 20.65 6.22 10.08
CA LYS A 173 19.59 6.22 9.06
C LYS A 173 19.24 4.82 8.57
N MET A 174 20.24 3.95 8.39
CA MET A 174 20.02 2.54 8.03
C MET A 174 19.29 1.80 9.15
N ALA A 175 19.73 1.94 10.40
CA ALA A 175 19.10 1.32 11.55
C ALA A 175 17.64 1.79 11.69
N LEU A 176 17.37 3.09 11.56
CA LEU A 176 16.01 3.64 11.55
C LEU A 176 15.19 3.08 10.39
N ALA A 177 15.74 3.00 9.18
CA ALA A 177 15.03 2.43 8.03
C ALA A 177 14.62 0.97 8.29
N VAL A 178 15.52 0.15 8.86
CA VAL A 178 15.24 -1.24 9.23
C VAL A 178 14.17 -1.32 10.32
N ILE A 179 14.32 -0.55 11.40
CA ILE A 179 13.37 -0.55 12.53
C ILE A 179 11.98 -0.13 12.05
N ILE A 180 11.89 0.95 11.27
CA ILE A 180 10.60 1.43 10.75
C ILE A 180 10.03 0.44 9.74
N LEU A 181 10.85 -0.18 8.88
CA LEU A 181 10.37 -1.22 7.96
C LEU A 181 9.76 -2.42 8.70
N THR A 182 10.44 -2.90 9.74
CA THR A 182 9.91 -3.97 10.60
C THR A 182 8.63 -3.54 11.30
N ALA A 183 8.59 -2.32 11.84
CA ALA A 183 7.39 -1.76 12.48
C ALA A 183 6.21 -1.65 11.50
N LEU A 184 6.44 -1.24 10.26
CA LEU A 184 5.44 -1.19 9.20
C LEU A 184 4.76 -2.55 8.98
N PHE A 185 5.55 -3.63 8.96
CA PHE A 185 5.02 -4.99 8.83
C PHE A 185 4.15 -5.39 10.04
N PHE A 186 4.51 -4.97 11.26
CA PHE A 186 3.71 -5.14 12.47
C PHE A 186 2.47 -4.24 12.55
N ILE A 187 2.38 -3.19 11.72
CA ILE A 187 1.16 -2.37 11.59
C ILE A 187 0.21 -3.05 10.60
N TYR A 188 0.65 -3.23 9.35
CA TYR A 188 -0.15 -3.80 8.27
C TYR A 188 0.73 -4.16 7.06
N SER A 189 1.15 -5.42 7.01
CA SER A 189 2.10 -5.94 6.02
C SER A 189 1.76 -5.63 4.55
N PRO A 190 0.50 -5.69 4.09
CA PRO A 190 0.18 -5.37 2.70
C PRO A 190 0.47 -3.90 2.33
N SER A 191 0.21 -2.93 3.22
CA SER A 191 0.47 -1.51 2.92
C SER A 191 1.96 -1.16 3.00
N THR A 192 2.78 -1.92 3.73
CA THR A 192 4.25 -1.77 3.75
C THR A 192 4.85 -1.92 2.36
N LEU A 193 4.20 -2.72 1.50
CA LEU A 193 4.65 -2.94 0.12
C LEU A 193 4.48 -1.73 -0.77
N PHE A 194 3.87 -0.64 -0.31
CA PHE A 194 3.85 0.61 -1.06
C PHE A 194 5.27 1.13 -1.41
N ILE A 195 6.29 0.73 -0.67
CA ILE A 195 7.70 0.94 -1.02
C ILE A 195 8.01 0.42 -2.45
N THR A 196 7.39 -0.68 -2.89
CA THR A 196 7.57 -1.22 -4.24
C THR A 196 7.01 -0.28 -5.32
N VAL A 197 6.01 0.55 -5.01
CA VAL A 197 5.48 1.57 -5.95
C VAL A 197 6.56 2.63 -6.23
N LEU A 198 7.27 3.07 -5.19
CA LEU A 198 8.39 4.01 -5.31
C LEU A 198 9.57 3.40 -6.07
N ALA A 199 9.93 2.15 -5.78
CA ALA A 199 10.98 1.43 -6.50
C ALA A 199 10.60 1.19 -7.98
N SER A 200 9.37 0.74 -8.23
CA SER A 200 8.86 0.44 -9.57
C SER A 200 8.77 1.67 -10.44
N SER A 201 8.29 2.80 -9.90
CA SER A 201 8.23 4.05 -10.65
C SER A 201 9.61 4.52 -11.11
N ARG A 202 10.65 4.41 -10.27
CA ARG A 202 12.04 4.69 -10.73
C ARG A 202 12.49 3.76 -11.85
N ILE A 203 12.15 2.49 -11.81
CA ILE A 203 12.50 1.52 -12.85
C ILE A 203 11.78 1.85 -14.18
N ILE A 204 10.48 2.13 -14.10
CA ILE A 204 9.64 2.48 -15.26
C ILE A 204 10.17 3.74 -15.92
N PHE A 205 10.37 4.80 -15.15
CA PHE A 205 10.71 6.13 -15.66
C PHE A 205 12.21 6.37 -15.84
N SER A 206 13.09 5.41 -15.52
CA SER A 206 14.53 5.61 -15.72
C SER A 206 14.89 5.71 -17.20
N GLU A 207 15.76 6.66 -17.53
CA GLU A 207 16.40 6.72 -18.83
C GLU A 207 17.33 5.51 -19.06
N ARG A 208 17.56 5.15 -20.32
CA ARG A 208 18.42 4.02 -20.68
C ARG A 208 19.86 4.19 -20.20
N ALA A 209 20.39 5.41 -20.29
CA ALA A 209 21.76 5.73 -19.84
C ALA A 209 21.97 5.43 -18.35
N GLN A 210 20.91 5.54 -17.54
CA GLN A 210 20.95 5.33 -16.09
C GLN A 210 20.62 3.89 -15.69
N TRP A 211 20.25 3.02 -16.65
CA TRP A 211 19.76 1.67 -16.36
C TRP A 211 20.68 0.84 -15.46
N PRO A 212 22.01 0.79 -15.65
CA PRO A 212 22.88 0.02 -14.76
C PRO A 212 22.78 0.44 -13.29
N GLN A 213 22.71 1.75 -13.03
CA GLN A 213 22.57 2.30 -11.68
C GLN A 213 21.17 2.06 -11.12
N THR A 214 20.13 2.27 -11.92
CA THR A 214 18.73 1.97 -11.53
C THR A 214 18.54 0.49 -11.20
N LYS A 215 19.11 -0.42 -12.01
CA LYS A 215 19.05 -1.86 -11.80
C LYS A 215 19.69 -2.25 -10.47
N LYS A 216 20.89 -1.74 -10.18
CA LYS A 216 21.56 -1.98 -8.89
C LYS A 216 20.70 -1.47 -7.73
N SER A 217 20.15 -0.26 -7.84
CA SER A 217 19.27 0.33 -6.81
C SER A 217 18.01 -0.51 -6.59
N GLY A 218 17.37 -1.00 -7.67
CA GLY A 218 16.17 -1.84 -7.58
C GLY A 218 16.44 -3.22 -6.98
N LEU A 219 17.61 -3.82 -7.26
CA LEU A 219 18.04 -5.06 -6.59
C LEU A 219 18.30 -4.84 -5.09
N GLN A 220 18.86 -3.69 -4.71
CA GLN A 220 19.03 -3.30 -3.32
C GLN A 220 17.67 -3.09 -2.62
N ASP A 221 16.70 -2.48 -3.30
CA ASP A 221 15.33 -2.31 -2.79
C ASP A 221 14.67 -3.68 -2.53
N LEU A 222 14.82 -4.63 -3.45
CA LEU A 222 14.34 -6.01 -3.27
C LEU A 222 15.00 -6.70 -2.08
N GLY A 223 16.33 -6.62 -1.98
CA GLY A 223 17.07 -7.23 -0.87
C GLY A 223 16.67 -6.65 0.48
N PHE A 224 16.47 -5.33 0.56
CA PHE A 224 16.04 -4.63 1.76
C PHE A 224 14.62 -5.02 2.20
N LEU A 225 13.69 -5.10 1.24
CA LEU A 225 12.32 -5.56 1.51
C LEU A 225 12.29 -7.02 1.96
N LEU A 226 13.02 -7.91 1.28
CA LEU A 226 13.11 -9.32 1.65
C LEU A 226 13.69 -9.48 3.06
N PHE A 227 14.74 -8.73 3.40
CA PHE A 227 15.30 -8.73 4.75
C PHE A 227 14.26 -8.29 5.80
N GLY A 228 13.52 -7.21 5.53
CA GLY A 228 12.45 -6.75 6.44
C GLY A 228 11.34 -7.79 6.62
N MET A 229 10.92 -8.47 5.56
CA MET A 229 9.94 -9.56 5.63
C MET A 229 10.42 -10.72 6.48
N ILE A 230 11.67 -11.16 6.29
CA ILE A 230 12.27 -12.26 7.06
C ILE A 230 12.39 -11.85 8.54
N ALA A 231 12.90 -10.64 8.81
CA ALA A 231 13.03 -10.12 10.17
C ALA A 231 11.66 -10.06 10.88
N TYR A 232 10.64 -9.50 10.20
CA TYR A 232 9.27 -9.50 10.70
C TYR A 232 8.77 -10.92 11.00
N PHE A 233 8.90 -11.85 10.04
CA PHE A 233 8.43 -13.22 10.21
C PHE A 233 9.10 -13.92 11.40
N LEU A 234 10.42 -13.77 11.56
CA LEU A 234 11.16 -14.36 12.68
C LEU A 234 10.73 -13.76 14.01
N ILE A 235 10.63 -12.43 14.10
CA ILE A 235 10.22 -11.75 15.35
C ILE A 235 8.79 -12.13 15.71
N ASP A 236 7.88 -12.11 14.73
CA ASP A 236 6.48 -12.48 14.95
C ASP A 236 6.34 -13.92 15.44
N ARG A 237 6.97 -14.86 14.74
CA ARG A 237 6.82 -16.31 15.01
C ARG A 237 7.56 -16.79 16.24
N MET A 238 8.75 -16.25 16.50
CA MET A 238 9.59 -16.73 17.58
C MET A 238 9.37 -15.96 18.89
N ILE A 239 8.82 -14.74 18.83
CA ILE A 239 8.71 -13.88 20.01
C ILE A 239 7.26 -13.44 20.24
N VAL A 240 6.68 -12.70 19.30
CA VAL A 240 5.40 -11.98 19.54
C VAL A 240 4.23 -12.96 19.67
N HIS A 241 4.08 -13.89 18.73
CA HIS A 241 2.96 -14.83 18.72
C HIS A 241 3.00 -15.81 19.90
N PRO A 242 4.14 -16.46 20.25
CA PRO A 242 4.23 -17.29 21.45
C PRO A 242 3.95 -16.50 22.74
N PHE A 243 4.44 -15.25 22.83
CA PHE A 243 4.15 -14.39 23.98
C PHE A 243 2.66 -14.03 24.06
N ALA A 244 2.01 -13.71 22.95
CA ALA A 244 0.57 -13.43 22.94
C ALA A 244 -0.23 -14.64 23.43
N LEU A 245 0.06 -15.84 22.92
CA LEU A 245 -0.60 -17.07 23.34
C LEU A 245 -0.41 -17.38 24.83
N SER A 246 0.80 -17.18 25.37
CA SER A 246 1.09 -17.47 26.78
C SER A 246 0.32 -16.59 27.77
N THR A 247 -0.16 -15.41 27.34
CA THR A 247 -1.00 -14.56 28.19
C THR A 247 -2.41 -15.10 28.41
N GLY A 248 -2.89 -16.04 27.60
CA GLY A 248 -4.25 -16.59 27.65
C GLY A 248 -5.36 -15.56 27.37
N ARG A 249 -5.02 -14.34 26.98
CA ARG A 249 -5.97 -13.23 26.72
C ARG A 249 -6.49 -13.19 25.29
N PHE A 250 -5.79 -13.85 24.38
CA PHE A 250 -6.13 -13.91 22.97
C PHE A 250 -6.55 -15.33 22.63
N TRP A 251 -7.73 -15.44 22.04
CA TRP A 251 -8.29 -16.71 21.60
C TRP A 251 -7.61 -17.04 20.27
N GLU A 252 -7.14 -18.26 20.08
CA GLU A 252 -6.73 -18.70 18.75
C GLU A 252 -7.92 -18.49 17.80
N PRO A 253 -7.74 -17.75 16.70
CA PRO A 253 -8.82 -17.60 15.75
C PRO A 253 -9.17 -19.00 15.23
N TYR A 254 -10.39 -19.47 15.52
CA TYR A 254 -10.93 -20.73 15.01
C TYR A 254 -11.11 -20.72 13.48
N GLN A 255 -10.80 -19.61 12.83
CA GLN A 255 -10.88 -19.41 11.40
C GLN A 255 -9.59 -19.94 10.72
N PRO A 256 -9.68 -21.00 9.89
CA PRO A 256 -8.56 -21.50 9.05
C PRO A 256 -7.94 -20.40 8.15
N GLU A 257 -8.75 -19.37 7.94
CA GLU A 257 -8.64 -18.15 7.15
C GLU A 257 -7.54 -17.20 7.63
N TYR A 258 -7.06 -17.40 8.86
CA TYR A 258 -6.04 -16.58 9.50
C TYR A 258 -4.95 -17.42 10.17
N GLN A 259 -4.97 -18.74 9.95
CA GLN A 259 -3.84 -19.60 10.27
C GLN A 259 -2.68 -19.16 9.36
N GLY A 260 -1.69 -18.48 9.94
CA GLY A 260 -0.49 -18.12 9.22
C GLY A 260 0.43 -19.34 9.10
N GLY A 261 0.03 -20.31 8.28
CA GLY A 261 0.93 -21.28 7.69
C GLY A 261 1.31 -20.85 6.28
N LEU A 262 2.34 -21.48 5.70
CA LEU A 262 2.67 -21.28 4.30
C LEU A 262 1.75 -22.14 3.43
N VAL A 263 1.26 -21.58 2.33
CA VAL A 263 0.45 -22.34 1.36
C VAL A 263 1.26 -23.49 0.78
N ASN A 264 0.76 -24.72 0.94
CA ASN A 264 1.38 -25.91 0.35
C ASN A 264 1.04 -26.10 -1.14
N ASN A 265 0.02 -25.37 -1.65
CA ASN A 265 -0.42 -25.43 -3.04
C ASN A 265 -0.87 -24.05 -3.55
N ILE A 266 -0.05 -23.39 -4.37
CA ILE A 266 -0.35 -22.05 -4.90
C ILE A 266 -1.62 -21.98 -5.77
N PHE A 267 -2.05 -23.10 -6.35
CA PHE A 267 -3.25 -23.15 -7.20
C PHE A 267 -4.53 -22.89 -6.40
N THR A 268 -4.53 -23.12 -5.07
CA THR A 268 -5.67 -22.79 -4.21
C THR A 268 -5.89 -21.28 -4.07
N LYS A 269 -4.91 -20.46 -4.46
CA LYS A 269 -4.99 -18.99 -4.44
C LYS A 269 -5.47 -18.39 -5.76
N ILE A 270 -5.71 -19.19 -6.81
CA ILE A 270 -6.21 -18.69 -8.10
C ILE A 270 -7.54 -17.90 -7.95
N PRO A 271 -8.55 -18.37 -7.19
CA PRO A 271 -9.79 -17.61 -7.01
C PRO A 271 -9.56 -16.25 -6.35
N LEU A 272 -8.71 -16.20 -5.32
CA LEU A 272 -8.32 -14.97 -4.64
C LEU A 272 -7.56 -14.02 -5.58
N LEU A 273 -6.62 -14.53 -6.38
CA LEU A 273 -5.92 -13.73 -7.39
C LEU A 273 -6.89 -13.19 -8.45
N LYS A 274 -7.85 -14.00 -8.91
CA LYS A 274 -8.91 -13.55 -9.81
C LYS A 274 -9.67 -12.38 -9.17
N GLU A 275 -10.08 -12.50 -7.91
CA GLU A 275 -10.82 -11.46 -7.21
C GLU A 275 -9.99 -10.19 -6.98
N ILE A 276 -8.71 -10.30 -6.57
CA ILE A 276 -7.80 -9.16 -6.43
C ILE A 276 -7.64 -8.45 -7.77
N MET A 277 -7.40 -9.19 -8.85
CA MET A 277 -7.24 -8.62 -10.19
C MET A 277 -8.55 -8.01 -10.67
N THR A 278 -9.69 -8.61 -10.34
CA THR A 278 -11.01 -8.07 -10.61
C THR A 278 -11.19 -6.72 -9.92
N VAL A 279 -11.03 -6.65 -8.59
CA VAL A 279 -11.20 -5.41 -7.83
C VAL A 279 -10.15 -4.35 -8.20
N SER A 280 -8.90 -4.77 -8.45
CA SER A 280 -7.78 -3.86 -8.71
C SER A 280 -7.71 -3.34 -10.15
N LEU A 281 -8.13 -4.15 -11.15
CA LEU A 281 -7.98 -3.85 -12.57
C LEU A 281 -9.31 -3.53 -13.28
N ALA A 282 -10.46 -3.98 -12.75
CA ALA A 282 -11.76 -3.52 -13.25
C ALA A 282 -12.13 -2.14 -12.72
N GLY A 283 -11.53 -1.71 -11.60
CA GLY A 283 -11.77 -0.41 -10.99
C GLY A 283 -13.27 -0.13 -10.77
N THR A 284 -13.67 1.13 -10.91
CA THR A 284 -15.07 1.57 -10.81
C THR A 284 -15.99 1.01 -11.91
N LEU A 285 -15.44 0.35 -12.93
CA LEU A 285 -16.20 -0.26 -14.02
C LEU A 285 -16.62 -1.71 -13.72
N HIS A 286 -16.09 -2.31 -12.65
CA HIS A 286 -16.49 -3.65 -12.19
C HIS A 286 -18.01 -3.84 -12.05
N PRO A 287 -18.78 -2.88 -11.49
CA PRO A 287 -20.24 -3.02 -11.39
C PRO A 287 -20.95 -3.04 -12.75
N LEU A 288 -20.32 -2.52 -13.81
CA LEU A 288 -20.92 -2.41 -15.15
C LEU A 288 -20.61 -3.61 -16.04
N PHE A 289 -19.45 -4.27 -15.85
CA PHE A 289 -18.95 -5.31 -16.74
C PHE A 289 -18.68 -6.67 -16.06
N GLY A 290 -18.91 -6.76 -14.74
CA GLY A 290 -18.76 -7.99 -13.95
C GLY A 290 -17.38 -8.66 -14.09
N ASP A 291 -17.35 -9.98 -13.96
CA ASP A 291 -16.13 -10.80 -13.99
C ASP A 291 -15.27 -10.64 -15.26
N TRP A 292 -15.86 -10.29 -16.41
CA TRP A 292 -15.13 -10.20 -17.70
C TRP A 292 -14.14 -9.02 -17.73
N SER A 293 -14.41 -7.96 -16.97
CA SER A 293 -13.55 -6.78 -16.87
C SER A 293 -12.17 -7.10 -16.26
N SER A 294 -12.10 -8.12 -15.40
CA SER A 294 -10.87 -8.59 -14.73
C SER A 294 -9.86 -9.23 -15.66
N LEU A 295 -10.32 -9.79 -16.80
CA LEU A 295 -9.48 -10.42 -17.82
C LEU A 295 -9.13 -9.46 -18.95
N LEU A 296 -10.04 -8.52 -19.24
CA LEU A 296 -9.86 -7.49 -20.27
C LEU A 296 -8.67 -6.58 -19.97
N THR A 297 -8.57 -6.04 -18.75
CA THR A 297 -7.50 -5.09 -18.41
C THR A 297 -6.08 -5.70 -18.42
N PRO A 298 -5.79 -6.83 -17.74
CA PRO A 298 -4.48 -7.47 -17.86
C PRO A 298 -4.26 -8.04 -19.27
N GLY A 299 -5.31 -8.49 -19.96
CA GLY A 299 -5.25 -8.91 -21.37
C GLY A 299 -4.87 -7.77 -22.31
N ILE A 300 -5.42 -6.56 -22.14
CA ILE A 300 -5.10 -5.35 -22.90
C ILE A 300 -3.71 -4.84 -22.54
N LEU A 301 -3.32 -4.86 -21.26
CA LEU A 301 -1.96 -4.52 -20.83
C LEU A 301 -0.95 -5.52 -21.40
N MET A 302 -1.24 -6.81 -21.35
CA MET A 302 -0.37 -7.86 -21.90
C MET A 302 -0.32 -7.83 -23.42
N ALA A 303 -1.44 -7.62 -24.12
CA ALA A 303 -1.49 -7.44 -25.57
C ALA A 303 -0.78 -6.14 -26.00
N GLY A 304 -0.97 -5.04 -25.28
CA GLY A 304 -0.24 -3.79 -25.48
C GLY A 304 1.25 -3.94 -25.23
N MET A 305 1.65 -4.71 -24.21
CA MET A 305 3.05 -5.02 -23.93
C MET A 305 3.67 -5.96 -24.97
N ILE A 306 2.96 -7.00 -25.42
CA ILE A 306 3.39 -7.91 -26.48
C ILE A 306 3.49 -7.15 -27.81
N TYR A 307 2.51 -6.32 -28.13
CA TYR A 307 2.53 -5.44 -29.29
C TYR A 307 3.73 -4.49 -29.22
N LEU A 308 3.94 -3.80 -28.10
CA LEU A 308 5.10 -2.93 -27.91
C LEU A 308 6.42 -3.71 -27.98
N PHE A 309 6.49 -4.94 -27.46
CA PHE A 309 7.68 -5.78 -27.51
C PHE A 309 7.99 -6.25 -28.94
N ILE A 310 7.00 -6.76 -29.66
CA ILE A 310 7.12 -7.20 -31.06
C ILE A 310 7.45 -6.01 -31.96
N HIS A 311 6.75 -4.89 -31.80
CA HIS A 311 6.93 -3.72 -32.65
C HIS A 311 8.27 -3.03 -32.36
N ARG A 312 8.69 -2.91 -31.09
CA ARG A 312 10.00 -2.36 -30.73
C ARG A 312 11.19 -3.26 -31.10
N ARG A 313 11.01 -4.58 -31.20
CA ARG A 313 12.06 -5.52 -31.65
C ARG A 313 12.54 -5.23 -33.07
N LYS A 314 11.68 -4.65 -33.93
CA LYS A 314 12.05 -4.23 -35.29
C LYS A 314 12.87 -2.94 -35.36
N TYR A 315 12.85 -2.09 -34.33
CA TYR A 315 13.40 -0.71 -34.42
C TYR A 315 14.41 -0.35 -33.34
N LEU A 316 14.60 -1.18 -32.30
CA LEU A 316 15.56 -0.92 -31.23
C LEU A 316 16.84 -1.76 -31.38
N PRO A 317 18.03 -1.16 -31.22
CA PRO A 317 19.27 -1.91 -31.19
C PRO A 317 19.27 -2.94 -30.03
N SER A 318 19.86 -4.12 -30.24
CA SER A 318 19.97 -5.23 -29.27
C SER A 318 20.15 -4.81 -27.79
N PRO A 319 21.06 -3.88 -27.43
CA PRO A 319 21.23 -3.44 -26.05
C PRO A 319 20.06 -2.62 -25.46
N ALA A 320 19.19 -2.01 -26.27
CA ALA A 320 17.96 -1.38 -25.78
C ALA A 320 16.90 -2.43 -25.45
N LEU A 321 16.76 -3.46 -26.29
CA LEU A 321 15.84 -4.57 -26.07
C LEU A 321 16.18 -5.32 -24.77
N ARG A 322 17.47 -5.56 -24.53
CA ARG A 322 17.96 -6.17 -23.29
C ARG A 322 17.60 -5.34 -22.07
N ALA A 323 17.85 -4.03 -22.08
CA ALA A 323 17.50 -3.14 -20.96
C ALA A 323 15.97 -3.13 -20.69
N SER A 324 15.15 -3.12 -21.74
CA SER A 324 13.69 -3.21 -21.60
C SER A 324 13.23 -4.55 -21.02
N ALA A 325 13.83 -5.67 -21.46
CA ALA A 325 13.53 -6.99 -20.91
C ALA A 325 13.95 -7.09 -19.43
N GLU A 326 15.13 -6.56 -19.06
CA GLU A 326 15.57 -6.55 -17.67
C GLU A 326 14.69 -5.65 -16.78
N LYS A 327 14.22 -4.49 -17.28
CA LYS A 327 13.21 -3.66 -16.60
C LYS A 327 11.93 -4.45 -16.34
N PHE A 328 11.43 -5.13 -17.36
CA PHE A 328 10.22 -5.94 -17.26
C PHE A 328 10.36 -7.04 -16.22
N LEU A 329 11.47 -7.80 -16.26
CA LEU A 329 11.74 -8.86 -15.28
C LEU A 329 11.81 -8.31 -13.86
N LEU A 330 12.48 -7.18 -13.64
CA LEU A 330 12.58 -6.57 -12.32
C LEU A 330 11.23 -6.07 -11.80
N LEU A 331 10.40 -5.49 -12.67
CA LEU A 331 9.04 -5.08 -12.34
C LEU A 331 8.13 -6.28 -12.03
N ALA A 332 8.25 -7.37 -12.79
CA ALA A 332 7.52 -8.60 -12.53
C ALA A 332 7.90 -9.18 -11.16
N VAL A 333 9.19 -9.21 -10.81
CA VAL A 333 9.65 -9.64 -9.47
C VAL A 333 9.10 -8.74 -8.37
N LEU A 334 9.17 -7.41 -8.52
CA LEU A 334 8.60 -6.47 -7.55
C LEU A 334 7.09 -6.64 -7.38
N PHE A 335 6.38 -6.87 -8.48
CA PHE A 335 4.95 -7.15 -8.47
C PHE A 335 4.64 -8.46 -7.73
N LEU A 336 5.35 -9.54 -8.03
CA LEU A 336 5.20 -10.82 -7.30
C LEU A 336 5.49 -10.67 -5.80
N PHE A 337 6.53 -9.90 -5.43
CA PHE A 337 6.81 -9.56 -4.04
C PHE A 337 5.68 -8.77 -3.38
N SER A 338 5.05 -7.86 -4.10
CA SER A 338 3.88 -7.11 -3.60
C SER A 338 2.64 -7.99 -3.40
N LEU A 339 2.56 -9.14 -4.06
CA LEU A 339 1.50 -10.11 -3.85
C LEU A 339 1.84 -11.16 -2.79
N ALA A 340 3.11 -11.27 -2.38
CA ALA A 340 3.58 -12.31 -1.47
C ALA A 340 2.82 -12.35 -0.13
N PRO A 341 2.51 -11.22 0.55
CA PRO A 341 1.74 -11.25 1.79
C PRO A 341 0.29 -11.73 1.63
N ILE A 342 -0.22 -11.78 0.40
CA ILE A 342 -1.58 -12.24 0.09
C ILE A 342 -1.56 -13.72 -0.36
N ILE A 343 -0.53 -14.12 -1.12
CA ILE A 343 -0.40 -15.47 -1.66
C ILE A 343 0.20 -16.44 -0.62
N ALA A 344 1.15 -15.99 0.20
CA ALA A 344 1.92 -16.84 1.11
C ALA A 344 1.11 -17.42 2.29
N PRO A 345 0.15 -16.68 2.92
CA PRO A 345 -0.61 -17.23 4.05
C PRO A 345 -1.60 -18.33 3.64
N GLN A 346 -1.70 -19.40 4.43
CA GLN A 346 -2.69 -20.48 4.25
C GLN A 346 -4.13 -19.97 4.24
N GLY A 347 -4.39 -18.88 4.98
CA GLY A 347 -5.68 -18.22 5.10
C GLY A 347 -6.33 -17.65 3.82
N TYR A 348 -7.56 -18.12 3.54
CA TYR A 348 -8.64 -17.75 2.60
C TYR A 348 -8.48 -17.65 1.06
N LEU A 349 -9.67 -17.82 0.44
CA LEU A 349 -10.12 -18.00 -0.94
C LEU A 349 -10.99 -16.82 -1.43
N THR A 350 -11.28 -15.83 -0.57
CA THR A 350 -12.16 -14.67 -0.85
C THR A 350 -11.66 -13.40 -0.17
N LEU A 351 -11.74 -12.24 -0.84
CA LEU A 351 -11.63 -10.92 -0.21
C LEU A 351 -12.90 -10.66 0.62
N THR A 352 -12.74 -10.18 1.85
CA THR A 352 -13.85 -9.59 2.61
C THR A 352 -14.31 -8.31 1.90
N GLY A 353 -15.29 -8.46 1.01
CA GLY A 353 -15.94 -7.37 0.30
C GLY A 353 -16.76 -6.50 1.24
N TYR A 354 -16.60 -5.18 1.09
CA TYR A 354 -17.40 -4.14 1.72
C TYR A 354 -18.90 -4.42 1.53
N ARG A 355 -19.62 -4.81 2.59
CA ARG A 355 -21.09 -4.69 2.61
C ARG A 355 -21.45 -3.27 3.01
N VAL A 356 -21.87 -2.47 2.04
CA VAL A 356 -22.62 -1.24 2.31
C VAL A 356 -24.00 -1.67 2.78
N ILE A 357 -24.23 -1.64 4.09
CA ILE A 357 -25.57 -1.82 4.64
C ILE A 357 -26.24 -0.45 4.52
N HIS A 358 -27.13 -0.31 3.55
CA HIS A 358 -28.05 0.81 3.54
C HIS A 358 -29.00 0.62 4.73
N ALA A 359 -28.99 1.58 5.66
CA ALA A 359 -30.06 1.68 6.64
C ALA A 359 -31.34 2.00 5.87
N SER A 360 -32.23 1.01 5.74
CA SER A 360 -33.60 1.17 5.28
C SER A 360 -34.46 1.77 6.37
#